data_AF-A0A932FZ95-F1
#
_entry.id   AF-A0A932FZ95-F1
#
_cell.length_a   1.000
_cell.length_b   1.000
_cell.length_c   1.000
_cell.angle_alpha   90.00
_cell.angle_beta   90.00
_cell.angle_gamma   90.00
#
_symmetry.space_group_name_H-M   'P 1'
#
loop_
_entity.id
_entity.type
_entity.pdbx_description
1 polymer ?
#
loop_
_entity_poly.entity_id
_entity_poly.type
_entity_poly.pdbx_seq_one_letter_code
_entity_poly.pdbx_strand_id
1 'polypeptide(L)'
;MEFPLRSLVSSQLAAVQEKSGFTDTEFQLATFDAAVPIGAEAVAGSGVGLDHFAGERVLAGALLRLTPKGHEHRLALAVTDRRTALGGWSDIKGNFNGKRFSIPHTELLSTDSKTGLLSAYLGLVTARGKEEVPLVSTDGMKMLDGFYKTLLVQIPPEARVEPATPWPAPAPDDPAGARTAAQSLWFQDPAAARMLETLDGNVRAGRMEPAIAVDLVGRVVLAHRARAGGPGMRDGLWISPMSALDLGCTLAGIYGPPRAHGEPHPGVYSADFELDPRHDPLLTALDGLGVASYVVLGVGFSPTKLIGGAIAEALMRKDLVRQLRFVFGDRQGFCGYQVQTPGRIFEDHDAAMAHRLHQTLGHFAYSVLERRCALGWQPAYSELFARPAG
;
A
#
# COMPACT_ATOMS: atom_id res chain seq x y z
N MET A 1 25.33 -5.53 -7.89
CA MET A 1 25.72 -5.83 -6.50
C MET A 1 24.47 -6.33 -5.83
N GLU A 2 24.44 -7.58 -5.39
CA GLU A 2 23.29 -8.14 -4.70
C GLU A 2 23.34 -7.70 -3.23
N PHE A 3 22.26 -7.11 -2.73
CA PHE A 3 22.23 -6.63 -1.34
C PHE A 3 22.06 -7.80 -0.37
N PRO A 4 22.77 -7.81 0.79
CA PRO A 4 22.76 -8.95 1.71
C PRO A 4 21.37 -9.44 2.09
N LEU A 5 20.43 -8.53 2.31
CA LEU A 5 19.05 -8.86 2.69
C LEU A 5 18.26 -9.51 1.54
N ARG A 6 18.43 -9.05 0.29
CA ARG A 6 17.83 -9.70 -0.89
C ARG A 6 18.38 -11.10 -1.09
N SER A 7 19.69 -11.28 -0.97
CA SER A 7 20.31 -12.61 -1.07
C SER A 7 19.83 -13.54 0.05
N LEU A 8 19.61 -13.00 1.25
CA LEU A 8 19.04 -13.75 2.35
C LEU A 8 17.59 -14.18 2.06
N VAL A 9 16.75 -13.26 1.56
CA VAL A 9 15.38 -13.58 1.14
C VAL A 9 15.38 -14.65 0.03
N SER A 10 16.19 -14.48 -1.02
CA SER A 10 16.31 -15.45 -2.11
C SER A 10 16.74 -16.85 -1.65
N SER A 11 17.60 -16.94 -0.63
CA SER A 11 18.19 -18.20 -0.19
C SER A 11 17.42 -18.90 0.93
N GLN A 12 16.66 -18.15 1.74
CA GLN A 12 15.99 -18.68 2.94
C GLN A 12 14.47 -18.71 2.81
N LEU A 13 13.87 -17.84 2.00
CA LEU A 13 12.43 -17.78 1.83
C LEU A 13 12.05 -18.39 0.48
N ALA A 14 11.25 -19.46 0.54
CA ALA A 14 10.67 -20.08 -0.64
C ALA A 14 9.18 -19.75 -0.71
N ALA A 15 8.63 -19.63 -1.91
CA ALA A 15 7.18 -19.50 -2.06
C ALA A 15 6.49 -20.73 -1.47
N VAL A 16 5.51 -20.49 -0.60
CA VAL A 16 4.74 -21.53 0.09
C VAL A 16 3.26 -21.20 -0.02
N GLN A 17 2.44 -22.20 -0.29
CA GLN A 17 1.00 -22.08 -0.16
C GLN A 17 0.48 -23.33 0.56
N GLU A 18 -0.07 -23.13 1.74
CA GLU A 18 -0.60 -24.18 2.60
C GLU A 18 -2.06 -23.92 2.87
N LYS A 19 -2.89 -24.94 2.75
CA LYS A 19 -4.30 -24.87 3.12
C LYS A 19 -4.62 -25.98 4.12
N SER A 20 -5.01 -25.59 5.33
CA SER A 20 -5.48 -26.51 6.36
C SER A 20 -6.93 -26.88 6.08
N GLY A 21 -7.17 -28.17 5.78
CA GLY A 21 -8.53 -28.72 5.66
C GLY A 21 -9.30 -28.81 6.99
N PHE A 22 -8.61 -28.62 8.13
CA PHE A 22 -9.23 -28.73 9.45
C PHE A 22 -9.74 -27.40 10.02
N THR A 23 -9.16 -26.27 9.61
CA THR A 23 -9.37 -24.96 10.25
C THR A 23 -9.82 -23.86 9.30
N ASP A 24 -10.15 -24.20 8.04
CA ASP A 24 -10.42 -23.25 6.95
C ASP A 24 -9.37 -22.13 6.89
N THR A 25 -8.12 -22.52 7.12
CA THR A 25 -6.96 -21.62 7.18
C THR A 25 -6.10 -21.81 5.94
N GLU A 26 -5.62 -20.72 5.39
CA GLU A 26 -4.65 -20.70 4.32
C GLU A 26 -3.49 -19.80 4.70
N PHE A 27 -2.27 -20.27 4.44
CA PHE A 27 -1.06 -19.51 4.59
C PHE A 27 -0.39 -19.43 3.22
N GLN A 28 -0.02 -18.23 2.81
CA GLN A 28 0.72 -17.97 1.59
C GLN A 28 1.98 -17.19 1.94
N LEU A 29 3.12 -17.60 1.40
CA LEU A 29 4.36 -16.84 1.40
C LEU A 29 4.79 -16.63 -0.05
N ALA A 30 5.11 -15.39 -0.38
CA ALA A 30 5.63 -14.99 -1.68
C ALA A 30 6.86 -14.10 -1.50
N THR A 31 7.70 -14.03 -2.53
CA THR A 31 8.91 -13.21 -2.58
C THR A 31 8.89 -12.29 -3.80
N PHE A 32 9.63 -11.18 -3.70
CA PHE A 32 9.84 -10.19 -4.76
C PHE A 32 8.52 -9.71 -5.39
N ASP A 33 8.42 -9.72 -6.72
CA ASP A 33 7.25 -9.22 -7.44
C ASP A 33 5.95 -9.91 -7.02
N ALA A 34 6.00 -11.21 -6.66
CA ALA A 34 4.84 -11.94 -6.18
C ALA A 34 4.41 -11.54 -4.76
N ALA A 35 5.32 -10.94 -3.98
CA ALA A 35 5.04 -10.46 -2.63
C ALA A 35 4.32 -9.10 -2.61
N VAL A 36 4.38 -8.32 -3.69
CA VAL A 36 3.89 -6.94 -3.73
C VAL A 36 2.43 -6.80 -3.29
N PRO A 37 1.47 -7.64 -3.73
CA PRO A 37 0.08 -7.49 -3.30
C PRO A 37 -0.10 -7.73 -1.79
N ILE A 38 0.56 -8.76 -1.25
CA ILE A 38 0.55 -9.08 0.18
C ILE A 38 1.24 -7.97 0.99
N GLY A 39 2.36 -7.46 0.47
CA GLY A 39 3.10 -6.39 1.10
C GLY A 39 2.31 -5.08 1.17
N ALA A 40 1.62 -4.71 0.09
CA ALA A 40 0.76 -3.54 0.04
C ALA A 40 -0.39 -3.62 1.07
N GLU A 41 -0.95 -4.82 1.29
CA GLU A 41 -1.94 -5.08 2.33
C GLU A 41 -1.36 -4.92 3.74
N ALA A 42 -0.20 -5.55 4.01
CA ALA A 42 0.47 -5.45 5.30
C ALA A 42 0.83 -4.00 5.64
N VAL A 43 1.40 -3.26 4.67
CA VAL A 43 1.82 -1.87 4.82
C VAL A 43 0.60 -0.96 5.07
N ALA A 44 -0.44 -1.07 4.24
CA ALA A 44 -1.68 -0.31 4.43
C ALA A 44 -2.31 -0.58 5.81
N GLY A 45 -2.48 -1.86 6.16
CA GLY A 45 -3.09 -2.26 7.43
C GLY A 45 -2.22 -1.94 8.65
N SER A 46 -0.91 -1.79 8.49
CA SER A 46 -0.01 -1.44 9.59
C SER A 46 -0.15 0.01 10.06
N GLY A 47 -0.77 0.87 9.24
CA GLY A 47 -0.80 2.31 9.47
C GLY A 47 0.53 3.02 9.21
N VAL A 48 1.53 2.33 8.62
CA VAL A 48 2.84 2.88 8.32
C VAL A 48 3.23 2.56 6.88
N GLY A 49 3.12 3.55 5.98
CA GLY A 49 3.51 3.41 4.57
C GLY A 49 5.01 3.29 4.34
N LEU A 50 5.41 2.77 3.18
CA LEU A 50 6.81 2.62 2.75
C LEU A 50 7.52 3.97 2.59
N ASP A 51 8.81 4.03 2.88
CA ASP A 51 9.67 5.16 2.53
C ASP A 51 10.05 5.10 1.04
N HIS A 52 9.13 5.52 0.19
CA HIS A 52 9.37 5.57 -1.25
C HIS A 52 10.48 6.54 -1.64
N PHE A 53 10.88 7.51 -0.81
CA PHE A 53 11.96 8.43 -1.16
C PHE A 53 13.33 7.80 -0.93
N ALA A 54 13.48 7.03 0.15
CA ALA A 54 14.64 6.17 0.33
C ALA A 54 14.62 4.93 -0.59
N GLY A 55 13.49 4.68 -1.24
CA GLY A 55 13.33 3.59 -2.20
C GLY A 55 13.08 2.24 -1.54
N GLU A 56 12.43 2.24 -0.37
CA GLU A 56 12.01 1.05 0.36
C GLU A 56 11.11 0.16 -0.50
N ARG A 57 11.33 -1.16 -0.46
CA ARG A 57 10.64 -2.15 -1.29
C ARG A 57 10.24 -3.37 -0.48
N VAL A 58 9.13 -3.98 -0.85
CA VAL A 58 8.73 -5.29 -0.34
C VAL A 58 9.62 -6.36 -0.98
N LEU A 59 10.25 -7.18 -0.14
CA LEU A 59 11.09 -8.31 -0.56
C LEU A 59 10.39 -9.65 -0.36
N ALA A 60 9.57 -9.76 0.69
CA ALA A 60 8.74 -10.93 0.93
C ALA A 60 7.42 -10.54 1.59
N GLY A 61 6.40 -11.35 1.37
CA GLY A 61 5.05 -11.16 1.89
C GLY A 61 4.51 -12.48 2.40
N ALA A 62 3.93 -12.49 3.60
CA ALA A 62 3.21 -13.63 4.14
C ALA A 62 1.76 -13.24 4.43
N LEU A 63 0.81 -14.01 3.92
CA LEU A 63 -0.62 -13.80 4.11
C LEU A 63 -1.23 -15.01 4.82
N LEU A 64 -1.78 -14.77 6.00
CA LEU A 64 -2.64 -15.70 6.71
C LEU A 64 -4.09 -15.33 6.41
N ARG A 65 -4.84 -16.28 5.86
CA ARG A 65 -6.27 -16.17 5.58
C ARG A 65 -7.04 -17.20 6.41
N LEU A 66 -8.09 -16.76 7.08
CA LEU A 66 -9.01 -17.63 7.81
C LEU A 66 -10.41 -17.39 7.26
N THR A 67 -11.15 -18.45 6.94
CA THR A 67 -12.52 -18.32 6.39
C THR A 67 -13.60 -19.01 7.24
N PRO A 68 -13.63 -18.85 8.57
CA PRO A 68 -14.60 -19.53 9.41
C PRO A 68 -16.03 -19.08 9.06
N LYS A 69 -16.90 -20.06 8.79
CA LYS A 69 -18.31 -19.83 8.44
C LYS A 69 -18.50 -18.89 7.22
N GLY A 70 -17.53 -18.86 6.32
CA GLY A 70 -17.57 -18.02 5.12
C GLY A 70 -17.09 -16.58 5.31
N HIS A 71 -16.53 -16.21 6.47
CA HIS A 71 -16.00 -14.86 6.69
C HIS A 71 -14.48 -14.82 6.53
N GLU A 72 -13.99 -14.02 5.59
CA GLU A 72 -12.56 -13.88 5.35
C GLU A 72 -11.91 -12.94 6.36
N HIS A 73 -10.90 -13.46 7.05
CA HIS A 73 -10.03 -12.73 7.97
C HIS A 73 -8.61 -12.83 7.43
N ARG A 74 -7.90 -11.71 7.42
CA ARG A 74 -6.57 -11.65 6.81
C ARG A 74 -5.58 -10.98 7.73
N LEU A 75 -4.39 -11.56 7.78
CA LEU A 75 -3.24 -10.96 8.40
C LEU A 75 -2.07 -11.05 7.42
N ALA A 76 -1.56 -9.89 7.03
CA ALA A 76 -0.48 -9.76 6.09
C ALA A 76 0.78 -9.26 6.82
N LEU A 77 1.91 -9.86 6.50
CA LEU A 77 3.24 -9.47 6.92
C LEU A 77 4.04 -9.09 5.68
N ALA A 78 4.73 -7.96 5.73
CA ALA A 78 5.72 -7.55 4.74
C ALA A 78 7.11 -7.56 5.36
N VAL A 79 8.05 -8.23 4.71
CA VAL A 79 9.48 -8.01 4.91
C VAL A 79 9.94 -7.09 3.80
N THR A 80 10.40 -5.91 4.16
CA THR A 80 10.97 -4.93 3.23
C THR A 80 12.49 -4.99 3.27
N ASP A 81 13.17 -4.16 2.49
CA ASP A 81 14.62 -3.95 2.55
C ASP A 81 15.10 -3.16 3.79
N ARG A 82 14.19 -2.79 4.71
CA ARG A 82 14.49 -1.94 5.88
C ARG A 82 13.82 -2.38 7.18
N ARG A 83 12.65 -3.01 7.09
CA ARG A 83 11.76 -3.28 8.23
C ARG A 83 10.80 -4.42 7.98
N THR A 84 10.20 -4.90 9.05
CA THR A 84 9.07 -5.83 9.00
C THR A 84 7.80 -5.10 9.41
N ALA A 85 6.77 -5.14 8.57
CA ALA A 85 5.45 -4.58 8.86
C ALA A 85 4.40 -5.68 8.96
N LEU A 86 3.47 -5.55 9.90
CA LEU A 86 2.31 -6.41 10.06
C LEU A 86 1.05 -5.56 10.03
N GLY A 87 0.06 -5.97 9.26
CA GLY A 87 -1.26 -5.37 9.21
C GLY A 87 -2.32 -6.40 8.83
N GLY A 88 -3.54 -6.25 9.33
CA GLY A 88 -4.61 -7.21 9.05
C GLY A 88 -5.95 -6.81 9.62
N TRP A 89 -6.99 -7.55 9.25
CA TRP A 89 -8.34 -7.38 9.77
C TRP A 89 -8.92 -8.69 10.33
N SER A 90 -9.57 -8.52 11.48
CA SER A 90 -9.93 -9.51 12.51
C SER A 90 -10.64 -10.78 12.08
N ASP A 91 -10.45 -11.83 12.91
CA ASP A 91 -11.27 -13.02 13.14
C ASP A 91 -12.63 -12.77 13.83
N ILE A 92 -13.49 -13.79 13.93
CA ILE A 92 -14.82 -13.74 14.59
C ILE A 92 -14.76 -13.25 16.06
N LYS A 93 -13.58 -13.28 16.71
CA LYS A 93 -13.39 -12.91 18.12
C LYS A 93 -12.75 -11.54 18.34
N GLY A 94 -12.40 -10.81 17.28
CA GLY A 94 -11.72 -9.51 17.42
C GLY A 94 -10.19 -9.61 17.50
N ASN A 95 -9.59 -10.81 17.45
CA ASN A 95 -8.23 -11.03 17.95
C ASN A 95 -7.11 -10.41 17.10
N PHE A 96 -7.36 -10.15 15.81
CA PHE A 96 -6.36 -9.56 14.92
C PHE A 96 -6.64 -8.09 14.58
N ASN A 97 -7.81 -7.54 14.96
CA ASN A 97 -8.07 -6.12 14.78
C ASN A 97 -7.12 -5.32 15.68
N GLY A 98 -6.38 -4.38 15.09
CA GLY A 98 -5.40 -3.56 15.80
C GLY A 98 -4.06 -4.25 16.04
N LYS A 99 -3.86 -5.51 15.61
CA LYS A 99 -2.53 -6.12 15.63
C LYS A 99 -1.71 -5.60 14.46
N ARG A 100 -0.96 -4.53 14.73
CA ARG A 100 -0.10 -3.87 13.76
C ARG A 100 1.21 -3.49 14.40
N PHE A 101 2.27 -3.60 13.62
CA PHE A 101 3.56 -3.03 13.99
C PHE A 101 4.37 -2.77 12.74
N SER A 102 5.41 -1.97 12.91
CA SER A 102 6.46 -1.74 11.93
C SER A 102 7.79 -1.68 12.68
N ILE A 103 8.60 -2.73 12.55
CA ILE A 103 9.87 -2.89 13.25
C ILE A 103 11.03 -2.73 12.26
N PRO A 104 11.84 -1.67 12.38
CA PRO A 104 13.09 -1.56 11.63
C PRO A 104 14.01 -2.75 11.90
N HIS A 105 14.65 -3.29 10.87
CA HIS A 105 15.54 -4.44 11.02
C HIS A 105 16.78 -4.14 11.88
N THR A 106 17.18 -2.87 11.93
CA THR A 106 18.22 -2.34 12.82
C THR A 106 17.87 -2.47 14.30
N GLU A 107 16.58 -2.51 14.65
CA GLU A 107 16.11 -2.61 16.04
C GLU A 107 15.86 -4.05 16.50
N LEU A 108 15.93 -5.02 15.59
CA LEU A 108 15.75 -6.43 15.94
C LEU A 108 16.94 -6.94 16.77
N LEU A 109 16.64 -7.46 17.95
CA LEU A 109 17.61 -8.00 18.90
C LEU A 109 17.60 -9.53 18.93
N SER A 110 16.42 -10.13 18.91
CA SER A 110 16.25 -11.59 18.92
C SER A 110 14.91 -12.01 18.33
N THR A 111 14.77 -13.31 18.11
CA THR A 111 13.49 -13.94 17.78
C THR A 111 13.15 -15.02 18.79
N ASP A 112 11.86 -15.24 18.98
CA ASP A 112 11.31 -16.34 19.75
C ASP A 112 10.25 -17.03 18.91
N SER A 113 10.13 -18.35 19.01
CA SER A 113 9.15 -19.12 18.25
C SER A 113 8.43 -20.08 19.16
N LYS A 114 7.10 -20.10 19.07
CA LYS A 114 6.25 -20.98 19.88
C LYS A 114 5.26 -21.72 19.01
N THR A 115 5.22 -23.03 19.15
CA THR A 115 4.20 -23.89 18.56
C THR A 115 3.28 -24.44 19.65
N GLY A 116 1.99 -24.47 19.35
CA GLY A 116 0.95 -25.15 20.11
C GLY A 116 0.09 -25.99 19.16
N LEU A 117 -0.87 -26.72 19.71
CA LEU A 117 -1.68 -27.69 18.95
C LEU A 117 -2.39 -27.07 17.72
N LEU A 118 -2.83 -25.81 17.83
CA LEU A 118 -3.61 -25.10 16.80
C LEU A 118 -3.05 -23.72 16.47
N SER A 119 -1.83 -23.41 16.92
CA SER A 119 -1.28 -22.06 16.82
C SER A 119 0.23 -22.07 16.73
N ALA A 120 0.77 -21.32 15.77
CA ALA A 120 2.19 -21.02 15.68
C ALA A 120 2.38 -19.50 15.76
N TYR A 121 3.39 -19.07 16.52
CA TYR A 121 3.75 -17.67 16.72
C TYR A 121 5.24 -17.45 16.49
N LEU A 122 5.56 -16.33 15.85
CA LEU A 122 6.90 -15.77 15.76
C LEU A 122 6.95 -14.47 16.54
N GLY A 123 7.75 -14.42 17.60
CA GLY A 123 8.07 -13.23 18.36
C GLY A 123 9.27 -12.49 17.76
N LEU A 124 9.10 -11.21 17.44
CA LEU A 124 10.16 -10.28 17.07
C LEU A 124 10.46 -9.40 18.29
N VAL A 125 11.69 -9.47 18.80
CA VAL A 125 12.09 -8.77 20.03
C VAL A 125 12.95 -7.56 19.71
N THR A 126 12.57 -6.42 20.27
CA THR A 126 13.28 -5.15 20.20
C THR A 126 13.54 -4.60 21.60
N ALA A 127 14.28 -3.49 21.72
CA ALA A 127 14.42 -2.78 22.98
C ALA A 127 13.08 -2.24 23.52
N ARG A 128 12.07 -2.06 22.65
CA ARG A 128 10.74 -1.55 22.99
C ARG A 128 9.80 -2.64 23.52
N GLY A 129 10.13 -3.91 23.30
CA GLY A 129 9.31 -5.05 23.68
C GLY A 129 9.30 -6.16 22.62
N LYS A 130 8.42 -7.13 22.83
CA LYS A 130 8.18 -8.27 21.95
C LYS A 130 6.88 -8.06 21.18
N GLU A 131 6.96 -8.12 19.86
CA GLU A 131 5.79 -8.19 18.98
C GLU A 131 5.60 -9.63 18.48
N GLU A 132 4.35 -10.11 18.44
CA GLU A 132 4.07 -11.49 18.03
C GLU A 132 3.36 -11.53 16.66
N VAL A 133 3.85 -12.36 15.76
CA VAL A 133 3.22 -12.68 14.47
C VAL A 133 2.54 -14.04 14.59
N PRO A 134 1.21 -14.11 14.57
CA PRO A 134 0.48 -15.36 14.49
C PRO A 134 0.51 -15.87 13.05
N LEU A 135 0.91 -17.13 12.87
CA LEU A 135 1.10 -17.73 11.54
C LEU A 135 0.19 -18.93 11.29
N VAL A 136 -0.26 -19.63 12.34
CA VAL A 136 -1.05 -20.88 12.32
C VAL A 136 -0.35 -22.05 11.62
N SER A 137 0.41 -21.82 10.55
CA SER A 137 1.35 -22.73 9.92
C SER A 137 2.64 -22.86 10.76
N THR A 138 2.98 -24.10 11.11
CA THR A 138 4.25 -24.41 11.78
C THR A 138 5.43 -24.27 10.83
N ASP A 139 5.26 -24.62 9.56
CA ASP A 139 6.35 -24.59 8.57
C ASP A 139 6.63 -23.15 8.12
N GLY A 140 5.58 -22.35 7.87
CA GLY A 140 5.71 -20.91 7.67
C GLY A 140 6.38 -20.21 8.85
N MET A 141 6.05 -20.60 10.08
CA MET A 141 6.72 -20.10 11.28
C MET A 141 8.20 -20.47 11.33
N LYS A 142 8.56 -21.75 11.12
CA LYS A 142 9.96 -22.19 11.11
C LYS A 142 10.77 -21.48 10.03
N MET A 143 10.19 -21.28 8.85
CA MET A 143 10.84 -20.58 7.74
C MET A 143 11.14 -19.13 8.10
N LEU A 144 10.16 -18.40 8.61
CA LEU A 144 10.34 -17.01 9.03
C LEU A 144 11.31 -16.91 10.24
N ASP A 145 11.18 -17.77 11.25
CA ASP A 145 12.10 -17.82 12.39
C ASP A 145 13.56 -18.08 11.94
N GLY A 146 13.77 -19.04 11.05
CA GLY A 146 15.08 -19.35 10.47
C GLY A 146 15.67 -18.18 9.67
N PHE A 147 14.83 -17.51 8.86
CA PHE A 147 15.22 -16.29 8.15
C PHE A 147 15.70 -15.20 9.11
N TYR A 148 14.92 -14.85 10.14
CA TYR A 148 15.30 -13.79 11.07
C TYR A 148 16.48 -14.16 11.96
N LYS A 149 16.62 -15.43 12.39
CA LYS A 149 17.82 -15.89 13.10
C LYS A 149 19.07 -15.72 12.24
N THR A 150 18.97 -16.08 10.96
CA THR A 150 20.07 -15.90 10.00
C THR A 150 20.38 -14.42 9.77
N LEU A 151 19.37 -13.56 9.62
CA LEU A 151 19.52 -12.11 9.53
C LEU A 151 20.29 -11.56 10.74
N LEU A 152 19.90 -11.97 11.95
CA LEU A 152 20.49 -11.50 13.20
C LEU A 152 21.95 -11.93 13.37
N VAL A 153 22.30 -13.14 12.93
CA VAL A 153 23.64 -13.71 13.06
C VAL A 153 24.59 -13.23 11.97
N GLN A 154 24.12 -13.12 10.72
CA GLN A 154 25.00 -12.88 9.56
C GLN A 154 25.12 -11.40 9.19
N ILE A 155 24.14 -10.56 9.54
CA ILE A 155 24.09 -9.17 9.10
C ILE A 155 24.07 -8.25 10.34
N PRO A 156 25.11 -7.43 10.55
CA PRO A 156 25.13 -6.50 11.68
C PRO A 156 24.04 -5.42 11.50
N PRO A 157 23.49 -4.84 12.58
CA PRO A 157 22.33 -3.94 12.53
C PRO A 157 22.39 -2.87 11.44
N GLU A 158 23.51 -2.17 11.31
CA GLU A 158 23.74 -1.09 10.35
C GLU A 158 23.73 -1.54 8.88
N ALA A 159 23.98 -2.83 8.61
CA ALA A 159 23.99 -3.41 7.28
C ALA A 159 22.66 -4.09 6.90
N ARG A 160 21.66 -4.07 7.79
CA ARG A 160 20.32 -4.66 7.55
C ARG A 160 19.38 -3.75 6.75
N VAL A 161 19.88 -2.59 6.32
CA VAL A 161 19.13 -1.58 5.56
C VAL A 161 19.84 -1.38 4.23
N GLU A 162 19.11 -1.52 3.13
CA GLU A 162 19.68 -1.21 1.81
C GLU A 162 19.98 0.30 1.68
N PRO A 163 21.07 0.68 0.98
CA PRO A 163 21.32 2.08 0.65
C PRO A 163 20.13 2.71 -0.07
N ALA A 164 19.90 4.00 0.17
CA ALA A 164 18.78 4.69 -0.46
C ALA A 164 18.90 4.66 -1.99
N THR A 165 17.81 4.35 -2.68
CA THR A 165 17.74 4.52 -4.15
C THR A 165 17.62 6.01 -4.46
N PRO A 166 18.57 6.62 -5.19
CA PRO A 166 18.52 8.05 -5.48
C PRO A 166 17.20 8.48 -6.10
N TRP A 167 16.77 9.70 -5.77
CA TRP A 167 15.69 10.35 -6.49
C TRP A 167 16.25 10.88 -7.82
N PRO A 168 15.51 10.80 -8.95
CA PRO A 168 15.97 11.40 -10.19
C PRO A 168 16.21 12.91 -9.99
N ALA A 169 17.34 13.38 -10.50
CA ALA A 169 17.73 14.78 -10.40
C ALA A 169 17.88 15.39 -11.81
N PRO A 170 17.52 16.68 -11.98
CA PRO A 170 17.77 17.40 -13.23
C PRO A 170 19.26 17.47 -13.56
N ALA A 171 19.58 17.41 -14.85
CA ALA A 171 20.92 17.61 -15.40
C ALA A 171 20.88 18.55 -16.61
N PRO A 172 22.02 19.16 -17.03
CA PRO A 172 22.03 20.06 -18.18
C PRO A 172 21.51 19.44 -19.48
N ASP A 173 21.74 18.14 -19.70
CA ASP A 173 21.24 17.40 -20.86
C ASP A 173 19.86 16.77 -20.62
N ASP A 174 19.51 16.48 -19.36
CA ASP A 174 18.21 15.96 -18.92
C ASP A 174 17.53 16.94 -17.93
N PRO A 175 17.02 18.09 -18.42
CA PRO A 175 16.59 19.20 -17.56
C PRO A 175 15.38 18.88 -16.68
N ALA A 176 14.66 17.79 -16.96
CA ALA A 176 13.58 17.27 -16.12
C ALA A 176 13.98 16.05 -15.27
N GLY A 177 15.14 15.43 -15.55
CA GLY A 177 15.52 14.13 -14.97
C GLY A 177 14.70 12.95 -15.50
N ALA A 178 13.96 13.14 -16.60
CA ALA A 178 12.99 12.17 -17.11
C ALA A 178 13.66 10.93 -17.72
N ARG A 179 14.78 11.12 -18.44
CA ARG A 179 15.52 10.00 -19.04
C ARG A 179 16.23 9.18 -17.97
N THR A 180 16.82 9.87 -16.98
CA THR A 180 17.42 9.24 -15.81
C THR A 180 16.37 8.45 -15.01
N ALA A 181 15.17 9.00 -14.82
CA ALA A 181 14.05 8.31 -14.18
C ALA A 181 13.63 7.05 -14.96
N ALA A 182 13.53 7.13 -16.29
CA ALA A 182 13.09 6.00 -17.12
C ALA A 182 14.07 4.82 -17.05
N GLN A 183 15.37 5.11 -16.96
CA GLN A 183 16.42 4.09 -16.81
C GLN A 183 16.49 3.48 -15.40
N SER A 184 15.85 4.09 -14.40
CA SER A 184 15.90 3.69 -13.00
C SER A 184 14.58 3.11 -12.45
N LEU A 185 13.62 2.83 -13.33
CA LEU A 185 12.40 2.09 -12.98
C LEU A 185 12.79 0.72 -12.39
N TRP A 186 12.09 0.30 -11.34
CA TRP A 186 12.38 -0.92 -10.59
C TRP A 186 12.04 -2.19 -11.36
N PHE A 187 11.05 -2.10 -12.24
CA PHE A 187 10.65 -3.13 -13.18
C PHE A 187 10.19 -2.48 -14.50
N GLN A 188 9.99 -3.27 -15.55
CA GLN A 188 9.44 -2.78 -16.80
C GLN A 188 8.00 -2.31 -16.61
N ASP A 189 7.81 -1.00 -16.47
CA ASP A 189 6.50 -0.36 -16.36
C ASP A 189 6.25 0.49 -17.63
N PRO A 190 5.53 -0.06 -18.62
CA PRO A 190 5.27 0.65 -19.88
C PRO A 190 4.50 1.95 -19.68
N ALA A 191 3.65 2.05 -18.65
CA ALA A 191 2.88 3.27 -18.41
C ALA A 191 3.78 4.37 -17.86
N ALA A 192 4.61 4.07 -16.85
CA ALA A 192 5.59 5.01 -16.34
C ALA A 192 6.60 5.44 -17.40
N ALA A 193 7.14 4.50 -18.19
CA ALA A 193 8.08 4.79 -19.27
C ALA A 193 7.49 5.78 -20.30
N ARG A 194 6.26 5.54 -20.79
CA ARG A 194 5.59 6.44 -21.73
C ARG A 194 5.35 7.84 -21.15
N MET A 195 4.97 7.93 -19.87
CA MET A 195 4.79 9.22 -19.21
C MET A 195 6.11 10.00 -19.14
N LEU A 196 7.21 9.34 -18.77
CA LEU A 196 8.54 9.96 -18.71
C LEU A 196 9.05 10.38 -20.09
N GLU A 197 8.85 9.55 -21.12
CA GLU A 197 9.15 9.90 -22.52
C GLU A 197 8.34 11.13 -22.99
N THR A 198 7.05 11.19 -22.62
CA THR A 198 6.18 12.34 -22.94
C THR A 198 6.69 13.62 -22.28
N LEU A 199 7.12 13.55 -21.02
CA LEU A 199 7.69 14.69 -20.30
C LEU A 199 9.01 15.17 -20.94
N ASP A 200 9.95 14.27 -21.25
CA ASP A 200 11.20 14.62 -21.96
C ASP A 200 10.90 15.29 -23.31
N GLY A 201 9.99 14.70 -24.10
CA GLY A 201 9.58 15.23 -25.39
C GLY A 201 8.92 16.61 -25.30
N ASN A 202 8.10 16.86 -24.28
CA ASN A 202 7.44 18.15 -24.07
C ASN A 202 8.43 19.24 -23.66
N VAL A 203 9.39 18.93 -22.77
CA VAL A 203 10.42 19.89 -22.35
C VAL A 203 11.35 20.24 -23.50
N ARG A 204 11.83 19.24 -24.25
CA ARG A 204 12.73 19.46 -25.40
C ARG A 204 12.08 20.26 -26.52
N ALA A 205 10.78 20.12 -26.70
CA ALA A 205 10.00 20.89 -27.67
C ALA A 205 9.60 22.29 -27.16
N GLY A 206 9.95 22.68 -25.93
CA GLY A 206 9.56 23.96 -25.33
C GLY A 206 8.06 24.07 -25.02
N ARG A 207 7.34 22.94 -24.95
CA ARG A 207 5.89 22.88 -24.66
C ARG A 207 5.58 22.82 -23.16
N MET A 208 6.59 22.54 -22.34
CA MET A 208 6.46 22.44 -20.89
C MET A 208 7.71 23.01 -20.23
N GLU A 209 7.52 23.81 -19.18
CA GLU A 209 8.63 24.33 -18.39
C GLU A 209 9.35 23.19 -17.63
N PRO A 210 10.70 23.20 -17.56
CA PRO A 210 11.45 22.17 -16.85
C PRO A 210 10.99 21.97 -15.40
N ALA A 211 10.69 23.03 -14.66
CA ALA A 211 10.26 22.93 -13.26
C ALA A 211 8.95 22.14 -13.09
N ILE A 212 7.99 22.34 -14.00
CA ILE A 212 6.74 21.56 -14.04
C ILE A 212 7.04 20.09 -14.33
N ALA A 213 7.92 19.83 -15.30
CA ALA A 213 8.29 18.48 -15.67
C ALA A 213 9.05 17.76 -14.54
N VAL A 214 9.92 18.43 -13.80
CA VAL A 214 10.62 17.85 -12.63
C VAL A 214 9.63 17.37 -11.57
N ASP A 215 8.62 18.18 -11.26
CA ASP A 215 7.55 17.79 -10.32
C ASP A 215 6.78 16.56 -10.82
N LEU A 216 6.39 16.56 -12.10
CA LEU A 216 5.69 15.44 -12.72
C LEU A 216 6.55 14.16 -12.81
N VAL A 217 7.85 14.27 -13.10
CA VAL A 217 8.79 13.14 -13.06
C VAL A 217 8.82 12.55 -11.65
N GLY A 218 8.92 13.38 -10.61
CA GLY A 218 8.87 12.94 -9.22
C GLY A 218 7.58 12.17 -8.92
N ARG A 219 6.43 12.68 -9.36
CA ARG A 219 5.12 12.05 -9.17
C ARG A 219 4.98 10.73 -9.94
N VAL A 220 5.49 10.64 -11.16
CA VAL A 220 5.52 9.39 -11.94
C VAL A 220 6.40 8.34 -11.26
N VAL A 221 7.58 8.72 -10.79
CA VAL A 221 8.45 7.82 -10.02
C VAL A 221 7.77 7.37 -8.73
N LEU A 222 7.08 8.27 -8.03
CA LEU A 222 6.32 7.91 -6.85
C LEU A 222 5.19 6.92 -7.16
N ALA A 223 4.41 7.16 -8.22
CA ALA A 223 3.36 6.26 -8.68
C ALA A 223 3.92 4.87 -9.02
N HIS A 224 5.07 4.83 -9.70
CA HIS A 224 5.78 3.60 -10.01
C HIS A 224 6.23 2.84 -8.75
N ARG A 225 6.84 3.54 -7.79
CA ARG A 225 7.27 2.94 -6.51
C ARG A 225 6.08 2.44 -5.70
N ALA A 226 4.97 3.17 -5.69
CA ALA A 226 3.74 2.76 -5.02
C ALA A 226 3.12 1.51 -5.66
N ARG A 227 3.14 1.41 -6.99
CA ARG A 227 2.73 0.21 -7.72
C ARG A 227 3.64 -0.98 -7.44
N ALA A 228 4.94 -0.73 -7.29
CA ALA A 228 5.95 -1.76 -7.08
C ALA A 228 6.00 -2.30 -5.65
N GLY A 229 5.55 -1.54 -4.65
CA GLY A 229 5.72 -1.90 -3.24
C GLY A 229 4.48 -1.78 -2.35
N GLY A 230 3.44 -1.07 -2.80
CA GLY A 230 2.32 -0.66 -1.94
C GLY A 230 2.43 0.81 -1.51
N PRO A 231 1.52 1.29 -0.64
CA PRO A 231 1.42 2.72 -0.34
C PRO A 231 2.59 3.26 0.48
N GLY A 232 2.99 4.50 0.18
CA GLY A 232 4.08 5.19 0.86
C GLY A 232 3.60 6.14 1.96
N MET A 233 4.49 6.45 2.90
CA MET A 233 4.26 7.46 3.93
C MET A 233 5.51 8.31 4.15
N ARG A 234 5.32 9.59 4.45
CA ARG A 234 6.39 10.53 4.80
C ARG A 234 5.89 11.48 5.88
N ASP A 235 6.69 11.69 6.92
CA ASP A 235 6.37 12.57 8.05
C ASP A 235 4.99 12.28 8.69
N GLY A 236 4.57 11.01 8.74
CA GLY A 236 3.26 10.61 9.27
C GLY A 236 2.06 10.91 8.36
N LEU A 237 2.31 11.26 7.09
CA LEU A 237 1.29 11.47 6.06
C LEU A 237 1.42 10.40 4.98
N TRP A 238 0.31 9.78 4.59
CA TRP A 238 0.29 8.98 3.37
C TRP A 238 0.63 9.87 2.18
N ILE A 239 1.31 9.31 1.18
CA ILE A 239 1.71 10.07 -0.01
C ILE A 239 0.93 9.60 -1.23
N SER A 240 0.40 10.57 -1.96
CA SER A 240 -0.26 10.39 -3.24
C SER A 240 0.59 11.08 -4.31
N PRO A 241 0.79 10.48 -5.48
CA PRO A 241 1.47 11.15 -6.57
C PRO A 241 0.56 12.19 -7.27
N MET A 242 -0.75 12.17 -7.04
CA MET A 242 -1.67 13.21 -7.54
C MET A 242 -1.45 14.55 -6.83
N SER A 243 -1.78 15.66 -7.48
CA SER A 243 -1.85 16.97 -6.80
C SER A 243 -2.95 16.97 -5.75
N ALA A 244 -2.94 17.93 -4.82
CA ALA A 244 -4.00 18.05 -3.83
C ALA A 244 -5.38 18.25 -4.49
N LEU A 245 -5.43 19.09 -5.53
CA LEU A 245 -6.66 19.32 -6.30
C LEU A 245 -7.15 18.04 -6.99
N ASP A 246 -6.24 17.34 -7.69
CA ASP A 246 -6.60 16.11 -8.40
C ASP A 246 -7.03 15.00 -7.43
N LEU A 247 -6.38 14.91 -6.27
CA LEU A 247 -6.77 13.98 -5.20
C LEU A 247 -8.17 14.31 -4.68
N GLY A 248 -8.46 15.58 -4.38
CA GLY A 248 -9.79 16.02 -3.94
C GLY A 248 -10.89 15.69 -4.96
N CYS A 249 -10.65 15.98 -6.25
CA CYS A 249 -11.59 15.62 -7.31
C CYS A 249 -11.76 14.11 -7.48
N THR A 250 -10.67 13.34 -7.38
CA THR A 250 -10.72 11.87 -7.44
C THR A 250 -11.52 11.29 -6.27
N LEU A 251 -11.32 11.81 -5.05
CA LEU A 251 -12.11 11.42 -3.87
C LEU A 251 -13.59 11.74 -4.06
N ALA A 252 -13.93 12.90 -4.63
CA ALA A 252 -15.32 13.23 -4.97
C ALA A 252 -15.91 12.32 -6.06
N GLY A 253 -15.09 11.85 -7.00
CA GLY A 253 -15.50 10.84 -7.99
C GLY A 253 -15.77 9.47 -7.39
N ILE A 254 -15.03 9.09 -6.34
CA ILE A 254 -15.19 7.81 -5.63
C ILE A 254 -16.39 7.86 -4.68
N TYR A 255 -16.42 8.84 -3.78
CA TYR A 255 -17.37 8.90 -2.66
C TYR A 255 -18.61 9.74 -2.94
N GLY A 256 -18.67 10.44 -4.08
CA GLY A 256 -19.66 11.48 -4.34
C GLY A 256 -19.25 12.84 -3.75
N PRO A 257 -20.12 13.86 -3.85
CA PRO A 257 -19.80 15.19 -3.35
C PRO A 257 -19.55 15.19 -1.83
N PRO A 258 -18.52 15.90 -1.34
CA PRO A 258 -18.26 15.97 0.09
C PRO A 258 -19.37 16.74 0.79
N ARG A 259 -19.74 16.29 2.00
CA ARG A 259 -20.70 16.97 2.89
C ARG A 259 -20.17 18.35 3.30
N ALA A 260 -18.87 18.44 3.54
CA ALA A 260 -18.18 19.69 3.83
C ALA A 260 -16.77 19.63 3.22
N HIS A 261 -16.28 20.77 2.73
CA HIS A 261 -14.90 20.92 2.30
C HIS A 261 -14.40 22.31 2.71
N GLY A 262 -13.09 22.45 2.85
CA GLY A 262 -12.49 23.73 3.22
C GLY A 262 -10.98 23.72 3.12
N GLU A 263 -10.39 24.84 3.51
CA GLU A 263 -8.95 25.04 3.56
C GLU A 263 -8.59 25.45 5.00
N PRO A 264 -8.42 24.49 5.93
CA PRO A 264 -8.11 24.80 7.32
C PRO A 264 -6.85 25.66 7.49
N HIS A 265 -5.88 25.50 6.58
CA HIS A 265 -4.68 26.32 6.49
C HIS A 265 -4.32 26.55 5.02
N PRO A 266 -3.65 27.65 4.66
CA PRO A 266 -3.23 27.89 3.28
C PRO A 266 -2.47 26.70 2.67
N GLY A 267 -2.96 26.18 1.54
CA GLY A 267 -2.40 25.02 0.83
C GLY A 267 -2.74 23.65 1.43
N VAL A 268 -3.57 23.61 2.47
CA VAL A 268 -4.07 22.37 3.10
C VAL A 268 -5.58 22.33 2.98
N TYR A 269 -6.08 21.34 2.27
CA TYR A 269 -7.49 21.12 2.01
C TYR A 269 -8.05 20.07 2.94
N SER A 270 -9.33 20.17 3.25
CA SER A 270 -10.11 19.13 3.92
C SER A 270 -11.38 18.79 3.15
N ALA A 271 -11.79 17.53 3.19
CA ALA A 271 -13.03 17.05 2.62
C ALA A 271 -13.65 15.97 3.53
N ASP A 272 -14.89 16.21 3.95
CA ASP A 272 -15.68 15.33 4.81
C ASP A 272 -16.73 14.60 3.95
N PHE A 273 -16.68 13.27 3.96
CA PHE A 273 -17.59 12.40 3.22
C PHE A 273 -18.48 11.63 4.18
N GLU A 274 -19.75 11.47 3.79
CA GLU A 274 -20.70 10.59 4.45
C GLU A 274 -20.84 9.31 3.62
N LEU A 275 -20.73 8.16 4.28
CA LEU A 275 -20.73 6.86 3.63
C LEU A 275 -22.04 6.12 3.91
N ASP A 276 -22.62 5.57 2.84
CA ASP A 276 -23.71 4.60 2.99
C ASP A 276 -23.11 3.25 3.41
N PRO A 277 -23.40 2.74 4.62
CA PRO A 277 -22.89 1.44 5.06
C PRO A 277 -23.33 0.26 4.18
N ARG A 278 -24.35 0.42 3.34
CA ARG A 278 -24.86 -0.62 2.43
C ARG A 278 -24.15 -0.64 1.08
N HIS A 279 -23.35 0.37 0.79
CA HIS A 279 -22.66 0.52 -0.48
C HIS A 279 -21.17 0.72 -0.23
N ASP A 280 -20.32 -0.10 -0.87
CA ASP A 280 -18.88 0.11 -0.85
C ASP A 280 -18.46 0.87 -2.13
N PRO A 281 -18.27 2.20 -2.06
CA PRO A 281 -17.87 3.00 -3.20
C PRO A 281 -16.48 2.64 -3.71
N LEU A 282 -15.58 2.12 -2.85
CA LEU A 282 -14.24 1.72 -3.25
C LEU A 282 -14.26 0.44 -4.09
N LEU A 283 -15.10 -0.54 -3.72
CA LEU A 283 -15.29 -1.73 -4.55
C LEU A 283 -15.84 -1.35 -5.94
N THR A 284 -16.84 -0.48 -5.99
CA THR A 284 -17.41 0.01 -7.25
C THR A 284 -16.36 0.74 -8.11
N ALA A 285 -15.52 1.57 -7.49
CA ALA A 285 -14.44 2.27 -8.18
C ALA A 285 -13.37 1.31 -8.73
N LEU A 286 -12.97 0.30 -7.95
CA LEU A 286 -12.02 -0.73 -8.39
C LEU A 286 -12.57 -1.55 -9.57
N ASP A 287 -13.84 -1.96 -9.49
CA ASP A 287 -14.52 -2.68 -10.57
C ASP A 287 -14.57 -1.83 -11.85
N GLY A 288 -14.90 -0.54 -11.72
CA GLY A 288 -14.93 0.40 -12.84
C GLY A 288 -13.56 0.65 -13.50
N LEU A 289 -12.47 0.50 -12.73
CA LEU A 289 -11.10 0.56 -13.23
C LEU A 289 -10.65 -0.74 -13.93
N GLY A 290 -11.52 -1.76 -13.98
CA GLY A 290 -11.17 -3.09 -14.51
C GLY A 290 -10.08 -3.76 -13.67
N VAL A 291 -9.87 -3.29 -12.44
CA VAL A 291 -9.02 -3.98 -11.47
C VAL A 291 -9.80 -5.21 -11.09
N ALA A 292 -9.42 -6.36 -11.66
CA ALA A 292 -10.00 -7.65 -11.27
C ALA A 292 -9.86 -7.75 -9.76
N SER A 293 -10.95 -7.50 -9.06
CA SER A 293 -11.02 -7.28 -7.62
C SER A 293 -10.84 -8.62 -6.93
N TYR A 294 -9.65 -9.20 -6.98
CA TYR A 294 -9.28 -10.44 -6.27
C TYR A 294 -10.22 -11.65 -6.44
N VAL A 295 -11.16 -11.63 -7.40
CA VAL A 295 -12.06 -12.76 -7.70
C VAL A 295 -11.31 -13.90 -8.40
N VAL A 296 -10.07 -13.68 -8.87
CA VAL A 296 -9.24 -14.68 -9.55
C VAL A 296 -8.44 -15.57 -8.58
N LEU A 297 -8.42 -15.29 -7.26
CA LEU A 297 -7.89 -16.22 -6.24
C LEU A 297 -8.97 -17.12 -5.60
N GLY A 298 -10.03 -17.40 -6.35
CA GLY A 298 -10.88 -18.58 -6.14
C GLY A 298 -11.78 -18.54 -4.91
N VAL A 299 -12.69 -17.56 -4.81
CA VAL A 299 -13.86 -17.68 -3.92
C VAL A 299 -15.08 -17.03 -4.59
N GLY A 300 -16.10 -17.83 -4.85
CA GLY A 300 -17.44 -17.32 -5.14
C GLY A 300 -18.02 -16.68 -3.90
N PHE A 301 -17.93 -15.36 -3.79
CA PHE A 301 -18.65 -14.60 -2.77
C PHE A 301 -19.94 -14.04 -3.39
N SER A 302 -21.07 -14.57 -2.97
CA SER A 302 -22.39 -14.00 -3.22
C SER A 302 -22.92 -13.50 -1.88
N PRO A 303 -22.90 -12.19 -1.60
CA PRO A 303 -23.36 -11.65 -0.31
C PRO A 303 -24.88 -11.79 -0.08
N THR A 304 -25.63 -12.37 -1.02
CA THR A 304 -27.10 -12.31 -1.06
C THR A 304 -27.87 -13.61 -0.82
N LYS A 305 -27.24 -14.76 -0.52
CA LYS A 305 -28.01 -16.01 -0.38
C LYS A 305 -27.76 -16.73 0.94
N LEU A 306 -28.85 -16.85 1.71
CA LEU A 306 -29.06 -17.58 2.96
C LEU A 306 -28.69 -16.83 4.24
N ILE A 307 -29.72 -16.34 4.94
CA ILE A 307 -30.06 -16.37 6.39
C ILE A 307 -28.93 -16.18 7.44
N GLY A 308 -27.69 -16.59 7.19
CA GLY A 308 -26.51 -16.33 8.01
C GLY A 308 -25.89 -14.93 7.86
N GLY A 309 -26.19 -14.18 6.78
CA GLY A 309 -25.63 -12.83 6.56
C GLY A 309 -26.00 -11.82 7.66
N ALA A 310 -27.25 -11.80 8.09
CA ALA A 310 -27.72 -10.87 9.14
C ALA A 310 -27.20 -11.23 10.54
N ILE A 311 -27.01 -12.52 10.84
CA ILE A 311 -26.43 -12.98 12.11
C ILE A 311 -24.93 -12.71 12.13
N ALA A 312 -24.25 -12.88 11.00
CA ALA A 312 -22.84 -12.55 10.85
C ALA A 312 -22.57 -11.04 10.95
N GLU A 313 -23.38 -10.21 10.31
CA GLU A 313 -23.31 -8.75 10.41
C GLU A 313 -23.62 -8.27 11.84
N ALA A 314 -24.53 -8.96 12.55
CA ALA A 314 -24.81 -8.71 13.96
C ALA A 314 -23.73 -9.23 14.93
N LEU A 315 -22.99 -10.28 14.59
CA LEU A 315 -21.85 -10.81 15.37
C LEU A 315 -20.56 -10.03 15.11
N MET A 316 -20.41 -9.48 13.91
CA MET A 316 -19.30 -8.64 13.48
C MET A 316 -19.64 -7.16 13.56
N ARG A 317 -20.39 -6.72 14.58
CA ARG A 317 -20.67 -5.30 14.89
C ARG A 317 -19.36 -4.52 15.09
N LYS A 318 -18.65 -4.27 14.00
CA LYS A 318 -17.72 -3.16 13.85
C LYS A 318 -18.60 -1.93 13.79
N ASP A 319 -18.19 -0.87 14.46
CA ASP A 319 -18.72 0.45 14.17
C ASP A 319 -18.52 0.65 12.67
N LEU A 320 -19.61 0.72 11.91
CA LEU A 320 -19.51 0.90 10.48
C LEU A 320 -18.91 2.28 10.23
N VAL A 321 -17.91 2.35 9.35
CA VAL A 321 -17.33 3.64 8.95
C VAL A 321 -18.40 4.40 8.16
N ARG A 322 -19.01 5.40 8.80
CA ARG A 322 -20.06 6.24 8.20
C ARG A 322 -19.56 7.60 7.76
N GLN A 323 -18.38 8.00 8.22
CA GLN A 323 -17.80 9.32 7.97
C GLN A 323 -16.30 9.19 7.79
N LEU A 324 -15.80 9.84 6.74
CA LEU A 324 -14.38 10.00 6.48
C LEU A 324 -14.06 11.47 6.36
N ARG A 325 -13.01 11.91 7.06
CA ARG A 325 -12.37 13.21 6.83
C ARG A 325 -11.03 12.98 6.17
N PHE A 326 -10.85 13.57 5.01
CA PHE A 326 -9.56 13.68 4.35
C PHE A 326 -8.96 15.04 4.64
N VAL A 327 -7.67 15.07 4.98
CA VAL A 327 -6.87 16.29 5.06
C VAL A 327 -5.65 16.10 4.17
N PHE A 328 -5.44 16.98 3.20
CA PHE A 328 -4.41 16.78 2.19
C PHE A 328 -3.85 18.10 1.67
N GLY A 329 -2.58 18.09 1.26
CA GLY A 329 -1.89 19.27 0.76
C GLY A 329 -0.72 18.91 -0.14
N ASP A 330 -0.41 19.80 -1.07
CA ASP A 330 0.70 19.60 -2.00
C ASP A 330 2.06 19.80 -1.32
N ARG A 331 3.01 18.99 -1.74
CA ARG A 331 4.43 19.08 -1.45
C ARG A 331 5.20 18.88 -2.76
N GLN A 332 6.49 19.18 -2.77
CA GLN A 332 7.30 19.01 -3.97
C GLN A 332 7.33 17.52 -4.38
N GLY A 333 6.78 17.21 -5.55
CA GLY A 333 6.73 15.86 -6.12
C GLY A 333 5.65 14.92 -5.57
N PHE A 334 4.77 15.36 -4.66
CA PHE A 334 3.68 14.53 -4.11
C PHE A 334 2.63 15.35 -3.34
N CYS A 335 1.47 14.76 -3.07
CA CYS A 335 0.50 15.25 -2.10
C CYS A 335 0.55 14.39 -0.83
N GLY A 336 0.70 15.01 0.33
CA GLY A 336 0.57 14.32 1.62
C GLY A 336 -0.89 14.35 2.07
N TYR A 337 -1.41 13.22 2.56
CA TYR A 337 -2.78 13.12 3.05
C TYR A 337 -2.91 12.27 4.33
N GLN A 338 -3.97 12.55 5.09
CA GLN A 338 -4.44 11.76 6.21
C GLN A 338 -5.92 11.48 6.04
N VAL A 339 -6.34 10.33 6.57
CA VAL A 339 -7.72 9.90 6.60
C VAL A 339 -8.11 9.68 8.05
N GLN A 340 -9.21 10.30 8.46
CA GLN A 340 -9.69 10.25 9.84
C GLN A 340 -11.13 9.76 9.85
N THR A 341 -11.47 9.00 10.89
CA THR A 341 -12.86 8.71 11.26
C THR A 341 -13.16 9.42 12.58
N PRO A 342 -14.43 9.69 12.92
CA PRO A 342 -14.76 10.32 14.19
C PRO A 342 -14.11 9.60 15.38
N GLY A 343 -13.17 10.27 16.06
CA GLY A 343 -12.50 9.79 17.26
C GLY A 343 -11.38 8.74 17.07
N ARG A 344 -11.05 8.34 15.82
CA ARG A 344 -10.01 7.32 15.56
C ARG A 344 -9.27 7.55 14.23
N ILE A 345 -8.02 7.11 14.18
CA ILE A 345 -7.26 6.96 12.93
C ILE A 345 -7.98 5.93 12.05
N PHE A 346 -7.99 6.13 10.74
CA PHE A 346 -8.80 5.32 9.82
C PHE A 346 -8.39 3.85 9.79
N GLU A 347 -7.08 3.58 9.77
CA GLU A 347 -6.53 2.23 9.71
C GLU A 347 -6.83 1.43 11.00
N ASP A 348 -6.99 2.12 12.14
CA ASP A 348 -7.45 1.51 13.39
C ASP A 348 -8.92 1.09 13.34
N HIS A 349 -9.70 1.78 12.52
CA HIS A 349 -11.13 1.55 12.41
C HIS A 349 -11.43 0.45 11.40
N ASP A 350 -10.83 0.52 10.20
CA ASP A 350 -11.01 -0.47 9.13
C ASP A 350 -9.78 -0.57 8.20
N ALA A 351 -8.82 -1.43 8.58
CA ALA A 351 -7.64 -1.73 7.78
C ALA A 351 -7.96 -2.29 6.37
N ALA A 352 -9.07 -3.02 6.20
CA ALA A 352 -9.45 -3.56 4.90
C ALA A 352 -9.91 -2.44 3.97
N MET A 353 -10.71 -1.50 4.49
CA MET A 353 -11.12 -0.31 3.75
C MET A 353 -9.93 0.60 3.44
N ALA A 354 -8.98 0.75 4.37
CA ALA A 354 -7.73 1.49 4.14
C ALA A 354 -6.91 0.90 2.99
N HIS A 355 -6.70 -0.41 2.97
CA HIS A 355 -6.03 -1.07 1.86
C HIS A 355 -6.73 -0.81 0.52
N ARG A 356 -8.06 -0.99 0.43
CA ARG A 356 -8.83 -0.71 -0.79
C ARG A 356 -8.72 0.75 -1.22
N LEU A 357 -8.75 1.69 -0.29
CA LEU A 357 -8.58 3.11 -0.57
C LEU A 357 -7.22 3.38 -1.23
N HIS A 358 -6.13 2.93 -0.60
CA HIS A 358 -4.78 3.16 -1.12
C HIS A 358 -4.57 2.52 -2.49
N GLN A 359 -5.10 1.31 -2.70
CA GLN A 359 -5.07 0.65 -4.01
C GLN A 359 -5.83 1.46 -5.06
N THR A 360 -7.06 1.89 -4.73
CA THR A 360 -7.91 2.68 -5.63
C THR A 360 -7.21 3.99 -6.03
N LEU A 361 -6.65 4.73 -5.06
CA LEU A 361 -5.90 5.95 -5.32
C LEU A 361 -4.65 5.69 -6.17
N GLY A 362 -3.94 4.58 -5.95
CA GLY A 362 -2.79 4.18 -6.76
C GLY A 362 -3.15 3.94 -8.23
N HIS A 363 -4.32 3.38 -8.51
CA HIS A 363 -4.80 3.20 -9.88
C HIS A 363 -5.22 4.51 -10.54
N PHE A 364 -6.04 5.33 -9.87
CA PHE A 364 -6.44 6.64 -10.40
C PHE A 364 -5.24 7.57 -10.65
N ALA A 365 -4.22 7.48 -9.80
CA ALA A 365 -2.99 8.24 -9.97
C ALA A 365 -2.37 8.07 -11.36
N TYR A 366 -2.28 6.86 -11.90
CA TYR A 366 -1.73 6.65 -13.25
C TYR A 366 -2.58 7.34 -14.32
N SER A 367 -3.90 7.20 -14.25
CA SER A 367 -4.81 7.81 -15.24
C SER A 367 -4.76 9.33 -15.20
N VAL A 368 -4.68 9.94 -14.01
CA VAL A 368 -4.52 11.38 -13.85
C VAL A 368 -3.15 11.83 -14.34
N LEU A 369 -2.07 11.15 -13.91
CA LEU A 369 -0.71 11.53 -14.25
C LEU A 369 -0.43 11.41 -15.74
N GLU A 370 -1.01 10.43 -16.44
CA GLU A 370 -0.85 10.31 -17.89
C GLU A 370 -1.36 11.57 -18.59
N ARG A 371 -2.51 12.10 -18.18
CA ARG A 371 -3.06 13.36 -18.70
C ARG A 371 -2.22 14.57 -18.29
N ARG A 372 -1.76 14.62 -17.04
CA ARG A 372 -0.89 15.70 -16.54
C ARG A 372 0.47 15.73 -17.23
N CYS A 373 1.04 14.58 -17.58
CA CYS A 373 2.30 14.51 -18.34
C CYS A 373 2.14 15.06 -19.76
N ALA A 374 0.97 14.87 -20.37
CA ALA A 374 0.67 15.39 -21.70
C ALA A 374 0.34 16.89 -21.70
N LEU A 375 -0.43 17.36 -20.70
CA LEU A 375 -1.05 18.69 -20.72
C LEU A 375 -0.50 19.68 -19.68
N GLY A 376 0.32 19.22 -18.74
CA GLY A 376 0.79 20.00 -17.59
C GLY A 376 -0.28 20.24 -16.52
N TRP A 377 0.00 21.20 -15.63
CA TRP A 377 -0.89 21.56 -14.51
C TRP A 377 -2.01 22.54 -14.87
N GLN A 378 -1.95 23.16 -16.06
CA GLN A 378 -2.88 24.23 -16.44
C GLN A 378 -4.34 23.80 -16.56
N PRO A 379 -4.68 22.66 -17.20
CA PRO A 379 -6.08 22.27 -17.33
C PRO A 379 -6.73 21.95 -15.98
N ALA A 380 -8.01 22.27 -15.86
CA ALA A 380 -8.81 21.83 -14.72
C ALA A 380 -8.99 20.30 -14.74
N TYR A 381 -9.28 19.69 -13.58
CA TYR A 381 -9.47 18.23 -13.49
C TYR A 381 -10.54 17.71 -14.46
N SER A 382 -11.66 18.43 -14.59
CA SER A 382 -12.74 18.08 -15.53
C SER A 382 -12.30 18.08 -17.00
N GLU A 383 -11.32 18.90 -17.35
CA GLU A 383 -10.80 19.02 -18.71
C GLU A 383 -9.84 17.87 -19.07
N LEU A 384 -9.19 17.26 -18.07
CA LEU A 384 -8.31 16.09 -18.28
C LEU A 384 -9.04 14.88 -18.85
N PHE A 385 -10.34 14.78 -18.57
CA PHE A 385 -11.20 13.64 -18.94
C PHE A 385 -12.34 14.02 -19.87
N ALA A 386 -12.36 15.27 -20.36
CA ALA A 386 -13.34 15.68 -21.35
C ALA A 386 -13.15 14.83 -22.62
N ARG A 387 -14.24 14.26 -23.14
CA ARG A 387 -14.19 13.61 -24.46
C ARG A 387 -13.81 14.68 -25.49
N PRO A 388 -12.90 14.37 -26.44
CA PRO A 388 -12.65 15.28 -27.55
C PRO A 388 -13.99 15.62 -28.20
N ALA A 389 -14.26 16.91 -28.42
CA ALA A 389 -15.39 17.32 -29.24
C ALA A 389 -15.16 16.69 -30.62
N GLY A 390 -16.00 15.70 -30.96
CA GLY A 390 -15.93 14.94 -32.21
C GLY A 390 -16.33 15.77 -33.42
#